data_AF-A0A935TXH1-F1
#
_entry.id   AF-A0A935TXH1-F1
#
_cell.length_a   1.000
_cell.length_b   1.000
_cell.length_c   1.000
_cell.angle_alpha   90.00
_cell.angle_beta   90.00
_cell.angle_gamma   90.00
#
_symmetry.space_group_name_H-M   'P 1'
#
loop_
_entity.id
_entity.type
_entity.pdbx_description
1 polymer ?
#
loop_
_entity_poly.entity_id
_entity_poly.type
_entity_poly.pdbx_seq_one_letter_code
_entity_poly.pdbx_strand_id
1 'polypeptide(L)'
;MAESTRVDPEVVQWIRGLHAQGWGAKPSHLWPRIAARNRWARVEALQRNRAFQDAYRAALQQWLAGLPAVFPAGTYKMRGKPGVVIQE
;
A
#
# COMPACT_ATOMS: atom_id res chain seq x y z
N MET A 1 -9.90 -6.42 29.06
CA MET A 1 -8.87 -5.68 28.30
C MET A 1 -8.37 -6.59 27.18
N ALA A 2 -8.26 -6.05 25.96
CA ALA A 2 -7.61 -6.61 24.77
C ALA A 2 -8.26 -7.83 24.07
N GLU A 3 -9.36 -7.63 23.32
CA GLU A 3 -9.81 -8.62 22.33
C GLU A 3 -10.38 -7.98 21.05
N SER A 4 -9.65 -7.03 20.46
CA SER A 4 -10.05 -6.46 19.16
C SER A 4 -8.84 -6.04 18.33
N THR A 5 -8.04 -7.02 17.88
CA THR A 5 -6.89 -6.74 16.99
C THR A 5 -6.67 -7.82 15.93
N ARG A 6 -7.53 -8.84 15.87
CA ARG A 6 -7.49 -9.83 14.79
C ARG A 6 -8.42 -9.37 13.68
N VAL A 7 -7.88 -9.21 12.48
CA VAL A 7 -8.69 -9.12 11.27
C VAL A 7 -9.46 -10.43 11.16
N ASP A 8 -10.77 -10.33 11.00
CA ASP A 8 -11.65 -11.50 10.90
C ASP A 8 -11.16 -12.49 9.81
N PRO A 9 -11.13 -13.80 10.07
CA PRO A 9 -10.57 -14.77 9.12
C PRO A 9 -11.36 -14.89 7.80
N GLU A 10 -12.66 -14.60 7.78
CA GLU A 10 -13.44 -14.55 6.53
C GLU A 10 -13.06 -13.33 5.70
N VAL A 11 -12.78 -12.21 6.35
CA VAL A 11 -12.21 -11.02 5.71
C VAL A 11 -10.85 -11.33 5.08
N VAL A 12 -9.97 -12.08 5.76
CA VAL A 12 -8.67 -12.49 5.21
C VAL A 12 -8.83 -13.39 3.99
N GLN A 13 -9.78 -14.33 4.01
CA GLN A 13 -10.11 -15.19 2.87
C GLN A 13 -10.69 -14.39 1.69
N TRP A 14 -11.59 -13.45 1.96
CA TRP A 14 -12.14 -12.55 0.96
C TRP A 14 -11.06 -11.65 0.32
N ILE A 15 -10.10 -11.16 1.11
CA ILE A 15 -8.93 -10.41 0.62
C ILE A 15 -8.06 -11.26 -0.31
N ARG A 16 -7.78 -12.52 0.06
CA ARG A 16 -7.03 -13.45 -0.81
C ARG A 16 -7.79 -13.70 -2.12
N GLY A 17 -9.11 -13.82 -2.07
CA GLY A 17 -9.98 -13.95 -3.26
C GLY A 17 -9.99 -12.71 -4.17
N LEU A 18 -9.82 -11.51 -3.62
CA LEU A 18 -9.66 -10.26 -4.40
C LEU A 18 -8.35 -10.23 -5.20
N HIS A 19 -7.28 -10.85 -4.70
CA HIS A 19 -6.00 -10.98 -5.41
C HIS A 19 -5.97 -12.12 -6.44
N ALA A 20 -6.84 -13.13 -6.29
CA ALA A 20 -7.03 -14.20 -7.28
C ALA A 20 -7.79 -13.71 -8.52
N GLN A 21 -8.57 -12.63 -8.40
CA GLN A 21 -9.15 -11.93 -9.53
C GLN A 21 -8.05 -11.12 -10.21
N GLY A 22 -7.51 -11.65 -11.31
CA GLY A 22 -6.39 -11.12 -12.08
C GLY A 22 -6.61 -9.70 -12.64
N TRP A 23 -6.62 -8.69 -11.77
CA TRP A 23 -6.51 -7.30 -12.15
C TRP A 23 -5.09 -7.05 -12.65
N GLY A 24 -4.95 -7.22 -13.96
CA GLY A 24 -3.81 -6.94 -14.83
C GLY A 24 -2.54 -6.54 -14.10
N ALA A 25 -1.54 -7.43 -14.17
CA ALA A 25 -0.16 -7.12 -13.84
C ALA A 25 0.19 -5.73 -14.40
N LYS A 26 0.29 -4.74 -13.52
CA LYS A 26 0.66 -3.39 -13.94
C LYS A 26 2.09 -3.48 -14.44
N PRO A 27 2.42 -2.89 -15.59
CA PRO A 27 3.80 -2.84 -16.04
C PRO A 27 4.64 -2.25 -14.90
N SER A 28 5.58 -3.06 -14.40
CA SER A 28 6.53 -2.67 -13.35
C SER A 28 7.44 -1.53 -13.80
N HIS A 29 7.46 -1.27 -15.12
CA HIS A 29 8.13 -0.15 -15.77
C HIS A 29 7.17 1.01 -16.00
N LEU A 30 6.65 1.59 -14.91
CA LEU A 30 6.30 3.01 -14.99
C LEU A 30 7.63 3.76 -15.06
N TRP A 31 7.83 4.54 -16.12
CA TRP A 31 8.89 5.53 -16.19
C TRP A 31 8.30 6.84 -15.66
N PRO A 32 8.26 7.10 -14.34
CA PRO A 32 7.74 8.36 -13.83
C PRO A 32 8.64 9.49 -14.34
N ARG A 33 8.18 10.18 -15.40
CA ARG A 33 8.77 11.44 -15.84
C ARG A 33 8.30 12.50 -14.87
N ILE A 34 8.92 12.56 -13.69
CA ILE A 34 8.75 13.67 -12.77
C ILE A 34 9.17 14.94 -13.52
N ALA A 35 8.20 15.80 -13.82
CA ALA A 35 8.45 17.09 -14.42
C ALA A 35 9.01 18.02 -13.33
N ALA A 36 10.31 18.26 -13.37
CA ALA A 36 10.98 19.16 -12.44
C ALA A 36 11.92 20.08 -13.23
N ARG A 37 11.91 21.37 -12.89
CA ARG A 37 12.76 22.38 -13.53
C ARG A 37 14.25 22.21 -13.19
N ASN A 38 14.55 21.52 -12.10
CA ASN A 38 15.90 21.29 -11.58
C ASN A 38 16.15 19.77 -11.38
N ARG A 39 17.40 19.32 -11.58
CA ARG A 39 17.81 17.90 -11.45
C ARG A 39 17.74 17.37 -10.02
N TRP A 40 18.14 18.13 -9.02
CA TRP A 40 18.05 17.78 -7.60
C TRP A 40 16.60 17.55 -7.15
N ALA A 41 15.68 18.44 -7.51
CA ALA A 41 14.25 18.30 -7.24
C ALA A 41 13.67 17.04 -7.88
N ARG A 42 14.15 16.67 -9.07
CA ARG A 42 13.78 15.40 -9.71
C ARG A 42 14.27 14.19 -8.91
N VAL A 43 15.53 14.18 -8.48
CA VAL A 43 16.12 13.07 -7.71
C VAL A 43 15.41 12.92 -6.37
N GLU A 44 15.18 14.03 -5.67
CA GLU A 44 14.48 14.06 -4.39
C GLU A 44 13.06 13.50 -4.51
N ALA A 45 12.32 13.90 -5.55
CA ALA A 45 10.99 13.37 -5.80
C ALA A 45 10.99 11.88 -6.19
N LEU A 46 12.00 11.40 -6.92
CA LEU A 46 12.17 9.96 -7.19
C LEU A 46 12.44 9.18 -5.91
N GLN A 47 13.26 9.71 -5.00
CA GLN A 47 13.53 9.10 -3.70
C GLN A 47 12.27 9.04 -2.83
N ARG A 48 11.49 10.13 -2.76
CA ARG A 48 10.19 10.13 -2.08
C ARG A 48 9.22 9.09 -2.65
N ASN A 49 9.12 9.02 -3.98
CA ASN A 49 8.27 8.03 -4.64
C ASN A 49 8.72 6.60 -4.32
N ARG A 50 10.04 6.36 -4.29
CA ARG A 50 10.57 5.05 -3.95
C ARG A 50 10.25 4.68 -2.50
N ALA A 51 10.48 5.59 -1.56
CA ALA A 51 10.17 5.40 -0.14
C ALA A 51 8.67 5.11 0.07
N PHE A 52 7.80 5.86 -0.61
CA PHE A 52 6.35 5.61 -0.58
C PHE A 52 5.99 4.21 -1.09
N GLN A 53 6.55 3.79 -2.22
CA GLN A 53 6.29 2.46 -2.80
C GLN A 53 6.75 1.33 -1.88
N ASP A 54 7.93 1.47 -1.27
CA ASP A 54 8.48 0.46 -0.36
C ASP A 54 7.62 0.36 0.91
N ALA A 55 7.20 1.49 1.50
CA ALA A 55 6.27 1.52 2.63
C ALA A 55 4.90 0.92 2.30
N TYR A 56 4.34 1.26 1.14
CA TYR A 56 3.07 0.69 0.67
C TYR A 56 3.15 -0.83 0.51
N ARG A 57 4.24 -1.33 -0.08
CA ARG A 57 4.45 -2.78 -0.28
C ARG A 57 4.59 -3.51 1.06
N ALA A 58 5.32 -2.96 2.01
CA ALA A 58 5.47 -3.54 3.34
C ALA A 58 4.11 -3.62 4.07
N ALA A 59 3.31 -2.55 4.04
CA ALA A 59 1.98 -2.52 4.62
C ALA A 59 1.04 -3.51 3.92
N LEU A 60 1.10 -3.60 2.58
CA LEU A 60 0.29 -4.55 1.82
C LEU A 60 0.61 -6.01 2.21
N GLN A 61 1.88 -6.36 2.39
CA GLN A 61 2.27 -7.70 2.83
C GLN A 61 1.75 -8.03 4.23
N GLN A 62 1.82 -7.09 5.18
CA GLN A 62 1.25 -7.27 6.52
C GLN A 62 -0.27 -7.46 6.45
N TRP A 63 -0.95 -6.64 5.66
CA TRP A 63 -2.39 -6.72 5.49
C TRP A 63 -2.83 -8.03 4.82
N LEU A 64 -2.10 -8.51 3.80
CA LEU A 64 -2.32 -9.80 3.14
C LEU A 64 -2.05 -11.00 4.06
N ALA A 65 -1.14 -10.84 5.02
CA ALA A 65 -0.91 -11.82 6.08
C ALA A 65 -2.03 -11.83 7.15
N GLY A 66 -3.04 -10.96 7.03
CA GLY A 66 -4.13 -10.82 7.98
C GLY A 66 -3.76 -10.03 9.24
N LEU A 67 -2.63 -9.32 9.21
CA LEU A 67 -2.19 -8.48 10.32
C LEU A 67 -2.72 -7.04 10.14
N PRO A 68 -2.94 -6.30 11.24
CA PRO A 68 -3.17 -4.86 11.15
C PRO A 68 -2.00 -4.20 10.43
N ALA A 69 -2.31 -3.31 9.48
CA ALA A 69 -1.31 -2.66 8.65
C ALA A 69 -1.52 -1.15 8.58
N VAL A 70 -0.42 -0.42 8.72
CA VAL A 70 -0.38 1.04 8.61
C VAL A 70 0.11 1.42 7.22
N PHE A 71 -0.76 2.02 6.41
CA PHE A 71 -0.41 2.46 5.06
C PHE A 71 0.04 3.92 5.05
N PRO A 72 0.99 4.29 4.18
CA PRO A 72 1.46 5.65 4.06
C PRO A 72 0.34 6.61 3.59
N ALA A 73 0.42 7.87 4.03
CA ALA A 73 -0.48 8.94 3.62
C ALA A 73 -0.56 9.04 2.09
N GLY A 74 -1.76 9.24 1.54
CA GLY A 74 -2.03 9.19 0.10
C GLY A 74 -2.54 7.82 -0.41
N THR A 75 -2.61 6.82 0.47
CA THR A 75 -3.19 5.51 0.15
C THR A 75 -4.72 5.49 0.28
N TYR A 76 -5.42 6.26 -0.57
CA TYR A 76 -6.87 6.43 -0.43
C TYR A 76 -7.67 5.12 -0.65
N LYS A 77 -7.19 4.23 -1.54
CA LYS A 77 -7.91 2.98 -1.89
C LYS A 77 -8.00 1.98 -0.75
N MET A 78 -7.13 2.09 0.26
CA MET A 78 -7.13 1.20 1.41
C MET A 78 -8.00 1.75 2.55
N ARG A 79 -8.44 3.01 2.47
CA ARG A 79 -9.33 3.61 3.46
C ARG A 79 -10.64 2.82 3.54
N GLY A 80 -11.05 2.47 4.76
CA GLY A 80 -12.27 1.70 5.01
C GLY A 80 -12.12 0.18 4.89
N LYS A 81 -10.91 -0.31 4.58
CA LYS A 81 -10.64 -1.74 4.65
C LYS A 81 -10.40 -2.17 6.11
N PRO A 82 -10.89 -3.35 6.51
CA PRO A 82 -10.67 -3.87 7.85
C PRO A 82 -9.18 -4.09 8.13
N GLY A 83 -8.74 -3.77 9.35
CA GLY A 83 -7.34 -3.87 9.75
C GLY A 83 -6.41 -2.84 9.12
N VAL A 84 -6.94 -1.84 8.41
CA VAL A 84 -6.14 -0.78 7.79
C VAL A 84 -6.20 0.50 8.61
N VAL A 85 -5.01 1.04 8.90
CA VAL A 85 -4.83 2.40 9.40
C VAL A 85 -4.07 3.20 8.34
N ILE A 86 -4.45 4.45 8.10
CA ILE A 86 -3.74 5.36 7.20
C ILE A 86 -2.96 6.35 8.06
N GLN A 87 -1.68 6.58 7.76
CA GLN A 87 -0.90 7.64 8.41
C GLN A 87 -1.50 9.01 8.06
N GLU A 88 -1.67 9.87 9.07
CA GLU A 88 -2.15 11.25 8.91
C GLU A 88 -1.08 12.18 8.33
#